data_AF-A0A2P4Q9R4-F1
#
_entry.id   AF-A0A2P4Q9R4-F1
#
_cell.length_a   1.000
_cell.length_b   1.000
_cell.length_c   1.000
_cell.angle_alpha   90.00
_cell.angle_beta   90.00
_cell.angle_gamma   90.00
#
_symmetry.space_group_name_H-M   'P 1'
#
loop_
_entity.id
_entity.type
_entity.pdbx_description
1 polymer ?
#
loop_
_entity_poly.entity_id
_entity_poly.type
_entity_poly.pdbx_seq_one_letter_code
_entity_poly.pdbx_strand_id
1 'polypeptide(L)'
;MKMVICTELYMNYPSLMFMSLPVRLTITGFEFSATAVVAYLRNRVNFCFLEPKNPEESHLKEVYIESEIGDKEKQVLKNVGKLEKFIIDQLRKIIDEDFVFPSYHSIEL
;
A
#
# COMPACT_ATOMS: atom_id res chain seq x y z
N MET A 1 -0.34 -9.14 -12.58
CA MET A 1 -1.50 -8.37 -12.04
C MET A 1 -1.11 -6.91 -12.07
N LYS A 2 -1.95 -6.00 -12.56
CA LYS A 2 -1.65 -4.56 -12.65
C LYS A 2 -2.68 -3.80 -11.83
N MET A 3 -2.24 -3.10 -10.79
CA MET A 3 -3.11 -2.24 -9.98
C MET A 3 -2.73 -0.78 -10.25
N VAL A 4 -3.72 0.05 -10.55
CA VAL A 4 -3.51 1.48 -10.82
C VAL A 4 -4.25 2.26 -9.74
N ILE A 5 -3.51 3.12 -9.04
CA ILE A 5 -4.01 4.01 -8.00
C ILE A 5 -3.85 5.44 -8.51
N CYS A 6 -4.95 6.18 -8.56
CA CYS A 6 -4.95 7.60 -8.88
C CYS A 6 -5.25 8.36 -7.59
N THR A 7 -4.37 9.30 -7.23
CA THR A 7 -4.50 10.12 -6.03
C THR A 7 -4.07 11.55 -6.31
N GLU A 8 -4.31 12.46 -5.38
CA GLU A 8 -3.88 13.85 -5.46
C GLU A 8 -2.88 14.15 -4.34
N LEU A 9 -1.72 14.67 -4.71
CA LEU A 9 -0.72 15.16 -3.76
C LEU A 9 -1.00 16.63 -3.45
N TYR A 10 -1.40 16.92 -2.22
CA TYR A 10 -1.63 18.28 -1.75
C TYR A 10 -0.35 18.91 -1.19
N MET A 11 0.02 20.09 -1.69
CA MET A 11 1.08 20.93 -1.15
C MET A 11 0.49 22.03 -0.28
N ASN A 12 1.01 22.14 0.95
CA ASN A 12 0.54 23.10 1.96
C ASN A 12 1.48 24.30 2.15
N TYR A 13 2.12 24.77 1.08
CA TYR A 13 3.04 25.91 1.15
C TYR A 13 2.80 26.87 -0.01
N PRO A 14 2.61 28.19 0.24
CA PRO A 14 2.67 28.87 1.54
C PRO A 14 1.39 28.78 2.40
N SER A 15 0.27 28.26 1.90
CA SER A 15 -0.99 28.09 2.65
C SER A 15 -1.53 26.64 2.57
N LEU A 16 -2.52 26.30 3.41
CA LEU A 16 -3.20 25.00 3.32
C LEU A 16 -3.85 24.79 1.95
N MET A 17 -3.79 23.55 1.45
CA MET A 17 -4.32 23.15 0.13
C MET A 17 -3.92 24.08 -1.02
N PHE A 18 -2.73 24.69 -0.93
CA PHE A 18 -2.26 25.69 -1.89
C PHE A 18 -2.20 25.16 -3.32
N MET A 19 -1.85 23.89 -3.49
CA MET A 19 -1.81 23.23 -4.79
C MET A 19 -2.09 21.74 -4.63
N SER A 20 -2.79 21.14 -5.60
CA SER A 20 -2.86 19.68 -5.76
C SER A 20 -2.18 19.27 -7.06
N LEU A 21 -1.44 18.17 -7.04
CA LEU A 21 -0.96 17.52 -8.26
C LEU A 21 -1.58 16.14 -8.39
N PRO A 22 -2.12 15.79 -9.57
CA PRO A 22 -2.56 14.44 -9.83
C PRO A 22 -1.36 13.50 -9.86
N VAL A 23 -1.48 12.38 -9.17
CA VAL A 23 -0.48 11.34 -9.05
C VAL A 23 -1.11 10.03 -9.52
N ARG A 24 -0.47 9.37 -10.48
CA ARG A 24 -0.83 8.02 -10.91
C ARG A 24 0.28 7.05 -10.50
N LEU A 25 -0.06 6.10 -9.65
CA LEU A 25 0.82 5.02 -9.20
C LEU A 25 0.35 3.73 -9.88
N THR A 26 1.27 3.01 -10.50
CA THR A 26 0.99 1.73 -11.15
C THR A 26 1.86 0.67 -10.52
N ILE A 27 1.25 -0.23 -9.76
CA ILE A 27 1.94 -1.40 -9.22
C ILE A 27 2.05 -2.43 -10.34
N THR A 28 3.26 -2.68 -10.81
CA THR A 28 3.57 -3.59 -11.92
C THR A 28 3.85 -5.01 -11.45
N GLY A 29 4.31 -5.17 -10.21
CA GLY A 29 4.54 -6.47 -9.58
C GLY A 29 4.81 -6.34 -8.09
N PHE A 30 4.56 -7.42 -7.35
CA PHE A 30 4.97 -7.52 -5.96
C PHE A 30 5.24 -8.99 -5.59
N GLU A 31 6.17 -9.22 -4.66
CA GLU A 31 6.38 -10.52 -4.02
C GLU A 31 5.86 -10.44 -2.58
N PHE A 32 4.86 -11.27 -2.29
CA PHE A 32 4.24 -11.36 -0.97
C PHE A 32 4.35 -12.78 -0.43
N SER A 33 4.86 -12.92 0.79
CA SER A 33 5.03 -14.20 1.47
C SER A 33 4.60 -14.08 2.92
N ALA A 34 3.47 -14.67 3.26
CA ALA A 34 2.96 -14.69 4.63
C ALA A 34 2.27 -16.03 4.92
N THR A 35 2.21 -16.40 6.20
CA THR A 35 1.39 -17.52 6.66
C THR A 35 0.07 -16.97 7.18
N ALA A 36 -1.03 -17.26 6.49
CA ALA A 36 -2.36 -16.87 6.91
C ALA A 36 -2.99 -17.94 7.82
N VAL A 37 -3.70 -17.49 8.85
CA VAL A 37 -4.56 -18.32 9.69
C VAL A 37 -6.00 -17.92 9.42
N VAL A 38 -6.84 -18.92 9.13
CA VAL A 38 -8.27 -18.74 8.91
C VAL A 38 -9.01 -19.53 9.96
N ALA A 39 -9.79 -18.84 10.79
CA ALA A 39 -10.60 -19.43 11.84
C ALA A 39 -12.09 -19.26 11.49
N TYR A 40 -12.75 -20.37 11.21
CA TYR A 40 -14.19 -20.42 11.03
C TYR A 40 -14.87 -20.56 12.39
N LEU A 41 -15.64 -19.54 12.80
CA LEU A 41 -16.39 -19.58 14.05
C LEU A 41 -17.85 -19.18 13.82
N ARG A 42 -18.75 -20.15 14.04
CA ARG A 42 -20.21 -20.03 13.82
C ARG A 42 -20.57 -19.67 12.37
N ASN A 43 -20.81 -18.38 12.11
CA ASN A 43 -21.17 -17.81 10.81
C ASN A 43 -20.23 -16.63 10.43
N ARG A 44 -19.03 -16.64 11.00
CA ARG A 44 -17.99 -15.63 10.73
C ARG A 44 -16.69 -16.32 10.38
N VAL A 45 -16.06 -15.86 9.31
CA VAL A 45 -14.70 -16.26 8.91
C VAL A 45 -13.76 -15.18 9.41
N ASN A 46 -12.87 -15.54 10.33
CA ASN A 46 -11.82 -14.64 10.81
C ASN A 46 -10.53 -15.01 10.09
N PHE A 47 -9.82 -14.01 9.56
CA PHE A 47 -8.51 -14.23 8.95
C PHE A 47 -7.49 -13.23 9.47
N CYS A 48 -6.26 -13.71 9.67
CA CYS A 48 -5.09 -12.88 10.00
C CYS A 48 -3.82 -13.51 9.41
N PHE A 49 -2.78 -12.70 9.26
CA PHE A 49 -1.43 -13.17 9.00
C PHE A 49 -0.68 -13.37 10.32
N LEU A 50 0.15 -14.40 10.37
CA LEU A 50 1.09 -14.60 11.48
C LEU A 50 2.31 -13.73 11.29
N GLU A 51 2.91 -13.32 12.41
CA GLU A 51 4.19 -12.64 12.41
C GLU A 51 5.25 -13.44 11.62
N PRO A 52 6.12 -12.76 10.87
CA PRO A 52 7.19 -13.40 10.14
C PRO A 52 8.17 -14.06 11.12
N LYS A 53 8.81 -15.17 10.70
CA LYS A 53 9.77 -15.89 11.55
C LYS A 53 10.96 -15.02 11.97
N ASN A 54 11.30 -14.03 11.14
CA ASN A 54 12.32 -13.03 11.40
C ASN A 54 11.65 -11.65 11.53
N PRO A 55 11.84 -10.91 12.63
CA PRO A 55 11.22 -9.59 12.85
C PRO A 55 11.61 -8.52 11.81
N GLU A 56 12.77 -8.70 11.17
CA GLU A 56 13.28 -7.78 10.15
C GLU A 56 12.70 -8.05 8.75
N GLU A 57 11.97 -9.16 8.55
CA GLU A 57 11.37 -9.50 7.27
C GLU A 57 9.95 -8.97 7.16
N SER A 58 9.70 -8.06 6.22
CA SER A 58 8.32 -7.69 5.87
C SER A 58 7.65 -8.79 5.05
N HIS A 59 6.34 -8.99 5.27
CA HIS A 59 5.51 -9.86 4.42
C HIS A 59 5.52 -9.44 2.94
N LEU A 60 5.82 -8.16 2.69
CA LEU A 60 5.92 -7.56 1.36
C LEU A 60 7.40 -7.28 1.02
N LYS A 61 8.02 -8.22 0.29
CA LYS A 61 9.46 -8.20 0.00
C LYS A 61 9.80 -7.18 -1.08
N GLU A 62 9.41 -7.47 -2.31
CA GLU A 62 9.65 -6.61 -3.47
C GLU A 62 8.34 -6.02 -3.96
N VAL A 63 8.35 -4.73 -4.29
CA VAL A 63 7.22 -4.04 -4.91
C VAL A 63 7.77 -3.15 -6.02
N TYR A 64 7.27 -3.38 -7.22
CA TYR A 64 7.59 -2.59 -8.40
C TYR A 64 6.45 -1.60 -8.65
N ILE A 65 6.77 -0.31 -8.51
CA ILE A 65 5.82 0.79 -8.70
C ILE A 65 6.37 1.73 -9.76
N GLU A 66 5.55 2.06 -10.73
CA GLU A 66 5.78 3.17 -11.66
C GLU A 66 4.94 4.36 -11.20
N SER A 67 5.57 5.52 -11.01
CA SER A 67 4.87 6.75 -10.62
C SER A 67 4.86 7.81 -11.74
N GLU A 68 3.75 8.51 -11.86
CA GLU A 68 3.59 9.70 -12.69
C GLU A 68 2.97 10.83 -11.86
N ILE A 69 3.61 12.00 -11.81
CA ILE A 69 3.14 13.19 -11.10
C ILE A 69 2.95 14.33 -12.09
N GLY A 70 1.79 14.97 -12.07
CA GLY A 70 1.50 16.15 -12.86
C GLY A 70 0.50 15.91 -13.99
N ASP A 71 0.19 16.98 -14.70
CA ASP A 71 -0.83 16.99 -15.74
C ASP A 71 -0.26 16.54 -17.07
N LYS A 72 -0.97 15.63 -17.76
CA LYS A 72 -0.57 15.08 -19.06
C LYS A 72 -0.40 16.16 -20.12
N GLU A 73 -1.08 17.30 -19.98
CA GLU A 73 -1.03 18.39 -20.96
C GLU A 73 0.13 19.36 -20.75
N LYS A 74 0.81 19.34 -19.59
CA LYS A 74 1.88 20.29 -19.25
C LYS A 74 3.22 19.61 -19.08
N GLN A 75 3.48 19.11 -17.88
CA GLN A 75 4.71 18.43 -17.51
C GLN A 75 4.38 17.32 -16.53
N VAL A 76 4.90 16.13 -16.83
CA VAL A 76 4.76 14.95 -16.00
C VAL A 76 6.14 14.51 -15.55
N LEU A 77 6.33 14.41 -14.24
CA LEU A 77 7.47 13.73 -13.64
C LEU A 77 7.16 12.25 -13.55
N LYS A 78 8.05 11.42 -14.10
CA LYS A 78 7.94 9.96 -14.05
C LYS A 78 8.99 9.38 -13.12
N ASN A 79 8.69 8.24 -12.53
CA ASN A 79 9.62 7.46 -11.69
C ASN A 79 10.17 8.27 -10.51
N VAL A 80 9.27 8.91 -9.77
CA VAL A 80 9.58 9.73 -8.59
C VAL A 80 9.87 8.80 -7.41
N GLY A 81 11.11 8.33 -7.32
CA GLY A 81 11.51 7.30 -6.34
C GLY A 81 11.26 7.64 -4.87
N LYS A 82 11.24 8.92 -4.47
CA LYS A 82 10.86 9.31 -3.10
C LYS A 82 9.40 8.99 -2.80
N LEU A 83 8.51 9.25 -3.76
CA LEU A 83 7.09 8.95 -3.65
C LEU A 83 6.87 7.43 -3.64
N GLU A 84 7.52 6.71 -4.56
CA GLU A 84 7.40 5.25 -4.63
C GLU A 84 7.83 4.58 -3.33
N LYS A 85 8.99 4.97 -2.76
CA LYS A 85 9.45 4.48 -1.45
C LYS A 85 8.44 4.78 -0.34
N PHE A 86 7.93 6.01 -0.29
CA PHE A 86 6.93 6.39 0.69
C PHE A 86 5.66 5.51 0.60
N ILE A 87 5.16 5.26 -0.60
CA ILE A 87 3.97 4.42 -0.80
C ILE A 87 4.24 2.96 -0.40
N ILE A 88 5.42 2.44 -0.70
CA ILE A 88 5.82 1.08 -0.27
C ILE A 88 5.86 1.00 1.26
N ASP A 89 6.44 1.98 1.93
CA ASP A 89 6.52 2.00 3.39
C ASP A 89 5.13 2.11 4.03
N GLN A 90 4.21 2.89 3.44
CA GLN A 90 2.83 2.95 3.91
C GLN A 90 2.08 1.64 3.69
N LEU A 91 2.25 0.98 2.54
CA LEU A 91 1.64 -0.33 2.28
C LEU A 91 2.12 -1.39 3.28
N ARG A 92 3.41 -1.39 3.61
CA ARG A 92 3.96 -2.30 4.64
C ARG A 92 3.32 -2.06 6.00
N LYS A 93 3.24 -0.79 6.43
CA LYS A 93 2.58 -0.43 7.69
C LYS A 93 1.13 -0.86 7.75
N ILE A 94 0.36 -0.64 6.68
CA ILE A 94 -1.05 -1.06 6.63
C ILE A 94 -1.17 -2.58 6.79
N ILE A 95 -0.32 -3.35 6.11
CA ILE A 95 -0.33 -4.82 6.24
C ILE A 95 -0.01 -5.23 7.68
N ASP A 96 1.03 -4.65 8.25
CA ASP A 96 1.51 -5.00 9.60
C ASP A 96 0.51 -4.57 10.69
N GLU A 97 -0.18 -3.43 10.54
CA GLU A 97 -1.13 -2.93 11.53
C GLU A 97 -2.51 -3.58 11.42
N ASP A 98 -3.03 -3.77 10.20
CA ASP A 98 -4.43 -4.20 10.01
C ASP A 98 -4.59 -5.72 9.83
N PHE A 99 -3.56 -6.41 9.32
CA PHE A 99 -3.70 -7.81 8.93
C PHE A 99 -2.83 -8.78 9.72
N VAL A 100 -1.77 -8.32 10.39
CA VAL A 100 -0.90 -9.18 11.21
C VAL A 100 -1.47 -9.32 12.62
N PHE A 101 -1.39 -10.53 13.17
CA PHE A 101 -1.79 -10.81 14.55
C PHE A 101 -1.12 -9.79 15.52
N PRO A 102 -1.85 -9.19 16.47
CA PRO A 102 -3.17 -9.56 16.99
C PRO A 102 -4.38 -9.03 16.19
N SER A 103 -4.16 -8.25 15.13
CA SER A 103 -5.22 -7.77 14.24
C SER A 103 -5.77 -8.93 13.39
N TYR A 104 -7.08 -8.90 13.15
CA TYR A 104 -7.77 -9.87 12.30
C TYR A 104 -8.98 -9.23 11.62
N HIS A 105 -9.35 -9.78 10.49
CA HIS A 105 -10.56 -9.40 9.78
C HIS A 105 -11.62 -10.47 9.89
N SER A 106 -12.81 -10.06 10.32
CA SER A 106 -14.00 -10.91 10.41
C SER A 106 -14.94 -10.62 9.24
N ILE A 107 -15.21 -11.64 8.44
CA ILE A 107 -16.21 -11.60 7.37
C ILE A 107 -17.42 -12.39 7.84
N GLU A 108 -18.61 -11.77 7.85
CA GLU A 108 -19.88 -12.47 8.08
C GLU A 108 -20.32 -13.19 6.81
N LEU A 109 -20.81 -14.42 6.96
CA LEU A 109 -21.34 -15.25 5.87
C LEU A 109 -22.84 -15.10 5.69
#